data_AF-A0AA38WZ82-F1
#
_entry.id   AF-A0AA38WZ82-F1
#
_cell.length_a   1.000
_cell.length_b   1.000
_cell.length_c   1.000
_cell.angle_alpha   90.00
_cell.angle_beta   90.00
_cell.angle_gamma   90.00
#
_symmetry.space_group_name_H-M   'P 1'
#
loop_
_entity.id
_entity.type
_entity.pdbx_description
1 polymer ?
#
loop_
_entity_poly.entity_id
_entity_poly.type
_entity_poly.pdbx_seq_one_letter_code
_entity_poly.pdbx_strand_id
1 'polypeptide(L)'
;MAPPERPFPVSELEDKIHGHTINYKEKSRKLPKDFDLKKDCELMELVQYSCTTPTQQMERALASGSEIARMECFPIVRLFRKCVKGGKVFHVETTAWEGDLAWKPPMTQNDTTVEDQTPEQPSAGYWSSFWSKK
;
A
#
# COMPACT_ATOMS: atom_id res chain seq x y z
N MET A 1 12.37 -20.91 -8.79
CA MET A 1 12.65 -19.68 -8.02
C MET A 1 11.92 -18.52 -8.68
N ALA A 2 11.31 -17.62 -7.91
CA ALA A 2 10.71 -16.41 -8.47
C ALA A 2 11.82 -15.49 -9.04
N PRO A 3 11.58 -14.79 -10.15
CA PRO A 3 12.55 -13.85 -10.70
C PRO A 3 12.82 -12.70 -9.72
N PRO A 4 14.04 -12.12 -9.69
CA PRO A 4 14.33 -10.95 -8.89
C PRO A 4 13.50 -9.76 -9.39
N GLU A 5 12.61 -9.24 -8.55
CA GLU A 5 11.87 -8.00 -8.79
C GLU A 5 12.54 -6.85 -8.04
N ARG A 6 12.51 -5.64 -8.61
CA ARG A 6 13.02 -4.45 -7.91
C ARG A 6 11.98 -3.97 -6.91
N PRO A 7 12.32 -3.77 -5.62
CA PRO A 7 11.40 -3.15 -4.68
C PRO A 7 11.14 -1.71 -5.08
N PHE A 8 9.92 -1.23 -4.79
CA PHE A 8 9.50 0.15 -5.01
C PHE A 8 8.60 0.58 -3.83
N PRO A 9 8.50 1.89 -3.51
CA PRO A 9 7.68 2.35 -2.40
C PRO A 9 6.19 2.13 -2.68
N VAL A 10 5.41 1.92 -1.63
CA VAL A 10 3.97 1.62 -1.72
C VAL A 10 3.19 2.72 -2.47
N SER A 11 3.63 3.97 -2.38
CA SER A 11 3.04 5.10 -3.10
C SER A 11 3.13 4.99 -4.63
N GLU A 12 4.10 4.25 -5.16
CA GLU A 12 4.27 4.04 -6.60
C GLU A 12 3.45 2.87 -7.15
N LEU A 13 2.66 2.18 -6.31
CA LEU A 13 1.91 1.00 -6.71
C LEU A 13 0.96 1.30 -7.89
N GLU A 14 0.23 2.41 -7.82
CA GLU A 14 -0.73 2.81 -8.86
C GLU A 14 -0.07 3.03 -10.23
N ASP A 15 1.19 3.47 -10.27
CA ASP A 15 1.92 3.63 -11.53
C ASP A 15 2.50 2.29 -12.01
N LYS A 16 3.08 1.50 -11.09
CA LYS A 16 3.79 0.25 -11.43
C LYS A 16 2.89 -0.83 -12.00
N ILE A 17 1.60 -0.85 -11.66
CA ILE A 17 0.65 -1.83 -12.21
C ILE A 17 0.48 -1.70 -13.73
N HIS A 18 0.73 -0.53 -14.31
CA HIS A 18 0.63 -0.35 -15.77
C HIS A 18 1.75 -1.06 -16.54
N GLY A 19 2.82 -1.45 -15.85
CA GLY A 19 3.99 -2.13 -16.39
C GLY A 19 4.19 -3.54 -15.83
N HIS A 20 5.09 -4.28 -16.48
CA HIS A 20 5.70 -5.49 -15.95
C HIS A 20 7.03 -5.75 -16.65
N THR A 21 7.88 -6.55 -16.03
CA THR A 21 9.20 -6.88 -16.58
C THR A 21 9.14 -8.20 -17.34
N ILE A 22 9.59 -8.22 -18.59
CA ILE A 22 9.84 -9.45 -19.37
C ILE A 22 11.28 -9.38 -19.86
N ASN A 23 12.10 -10.40 -19.55
CA ASN A 23 13.49 -10.48 -19.97
C ASN A 23 14.28 -9.19 -19.65
N TYR A 24 14.13 -8.68 -18.43
CA TYR A 24 14.75 -7.42 -17.96
C TYR A 24 14.34 -6.16 -18.73
N LYS A 25 13.26 -6.21 -19.51
CA LYS A 25 12.70 -5.06 -20.23
C LYS A 25 11.31 -4.74 -19.72
N GLU A 26 11.05 -3.47 -19.47
CA GLU A 26 9.73 -2.99 -19.07
C GLU A 26 8.75 -3.07 -20.25
N LYS A 27 7.56 -3.62 -19.99
CA LYS A 27 6.49 -3.81 -20.95
C LYS A 27 5.17 -3.34 -20.36
N SER A 28 4.44 -2.52 -21.11
CA SER A 28 3.11 -2.08 -20.70
C SER A 28 2.11 -3.23 -20.72
N ARG A 29 1.25 -3.28 -19.69
CA ARG A 29 0.06 -4.14 -19.64
C ARG A 29 -1.11 -3.60 -20.46
N LYS A 30 -1.00 -2.37 -21.00
CA LYS A 30 -2.06 -1.68 -21.75
C LYS A 30 -3.36 -1.54 -20.96
N LEU A 31 -3.25 -1.24 -19.66
CA LEU A 31 -4.41 -0.93 -18.81
C LEU A 31 -5.06 0.40 -19.25
N PRO A 32 -6.37 0.60 -19.01
CA PRO A 32 -7.01 1.90 -19.25
C PRO A 32 -6.33 3.00 -18.43
N LYS A 33 -6.50 4.27 -18.84
CA LYS A 33 -5.93 5.40 -18.08
C LYS A 33 -6.62 5.59 -16.72
N ASP A 34 -7.88 5.20 -16.64
CA ASP A 34 -8.76 5.23 -15.46
C ASP A 34 -8.80 3.89 -14.72
N PHE A 35 -7.78 3.04 -14.91
CA PHE A 35 -7.69 1.76 -14.21
C PHE A 35 -7.54 1.97 -12.71
N ASP A 36 -8.38 1.30 -11.93
CA ASP A 36 -8.34 1.37 -10.47
C ASP A 36 -8.36 -0.04 -9.88
N LEU A 37 -7.38 -0.36 -9.02
CA LEU A 37 -7.26 -1.68 -8.42
C LEU A 37 -8.48 -2.06 -7.55
N LYS A 38 -9.09 -1.08 -6.89
CA LYS A 38 -10.21 -1.34 -5.97
C LYS A 38 -11.49 -1.66 -6.73
N LYS A 39 -11.71 -0.96 -7.85
CA LYS A 39 -12.87 -1.06 -8.74
C LYS A 39 -12.76 -2.21 -9.74
N ASP A 40 -11.59 -2.39 -10.35
CA ASP A 40 -11.41 -3.25 -11.52
C ASP A 40 -10.82 -4.64 -11.18
N CYS A 41 -10.44 -4.89 -9.92
CA CYS A 41 -9.84 -6.15 -9.48
C CYS A 41 -10.47 -6.72 -8.21
N GLU A 42 -10.60 -8.04 -8.17
CA GLU A 42 -11.13 -8.79 -7.02
C GLU A 42 -10.09 -8.88 -5.91
N LEU A 43 -10.50 -8.60 -4.66
CA LEU A 43 -9.65 -8.76 -3.48
C LEU A 43 -9.66 -10.22 -3.01
N MET A 44 -8.45 -10.78 -2.88
CA MET A 44 -8.20 -12.14 -2.43
C MET A 44 -7.30 -12.12 -1.21
N GLU A 45 -7.55 -13.06 -0.31
CA GLU A 45 -6.72 -13.29 0.87
C GLU A 45 -6.01 -14.65 0.76
N LEU A 46 -4.73 -14.69 1.13
CA LEU A 46 -3.97 -15.92 1.26
C LEU A 46 -3.27 -15.96 2.62
N VAL A 47 -3.58 -16.98 3.40
CA VAL A 47 -2.88 -17.26 4.65
C VAL A 47 -1.71 -18.19 4.37
N GLN A 48 -0.50 -17.72 4.65
CA GLN A 48 0.73 -18.52 4.64
C GLN A 48 1.21 -18.78 6.06
N TYR A 49 2.07 -19.77 6.24
CA TYR A 49 2.70 -20.02 7.54
C TYR A 49 4.21 -19.93 7.40
N SER A 50 4.85 -19.18 8.30
CA SER A 50 6.29 -19.16 8.46
C SER A 50 6.67 -19.96 9.69
N CYS A 51 7.43 -21.03 9.48
CA CYS A 51 7.84 -21.93 10.55
C CYS A 51 9.30 -21.68 10.94
N THR A 52 9.59 -21.86 12.22
CA THR A 52 10.96 -21.76 12.76
C THR A 52 11.89 -22.77 12.09
N THR A 53 13.05 -22.31 11.63
CA THR A 53 14.11 -23.18 11.09
C THR A 53 14.74 -24.05 12.18
N PRO A 54 15.41 -25.17 11.83
CA PRO A 54 16.11 -25.99 12.83
C PRO A 54 17.06 -25.19 13.72
N THR A 55 17.81 -24.25 13.15
CA THR A 55 18.69 -23.34 13.90
C THR A 55 17.91 -22.50 14.90
N GLN A 56 16.80 -21.88 14.49
CA GLN A 56 15.95 -21.08 15.37
C GLN A 56 15.31 -21.92 16.50
N GLN A 57 14.96 -23.17 16.21
CA GLN A 57 14.42 -24.08 17.22
C GLN A 57 15.47 -24.41 18.29
N MET A 58 16.72 -24.66 17.88
CA MET A 58 17.82 -24.91 18.82
C MET A 58 18.17 -23.68 19.64
N GLU A 59 18.29 -22.50 19.01
CA GLU A 59 18.56 -21.24 19.70
C GLU A 59 17.51 -20.95 20.79
N ARG A 60 16.23 -21.19 20.47
CA ARG A 60 15.13 -20.98 21.41
C ARG A 60 15.12 -22.01 22.55
N ALA A 61 15.42 -23.27 22.26
CA ALA A 61 15.55 -24.32 23.27
C ALA A 61 16.65 -23.95 24.30
N LEU A 62 17.82 -23.54 23.83
CA LEU A 62 18.93 -23.06 24.66
C LEU A 62 18.54 -21.82 25.47
N ALA A 63 17.87 -20.83 24.86
CA ALA A 63 17.47 -19.60 25.53
C ALA A 63 16.39 -19.82 26.61
N SER A 64 15.55 -20.85 26.47
CA SER A 64 14.47 -21.18 27.41
C SER A 64 14.87 -22.20 28.48
N GLY A 65 16.08 -22.78 28.40
CA GLY A 65 16.49 -23.89 29.27
C GLY A 65 15.71 -25.19 29.03
N SER A 66 14.98 -25.27 27.91
CA SER A 66 14.23 -26.46 27.50
C SER A 66 15.12 -27.35 26.62
N GLU A 67 15.17 -28.64 26.90
CA GLU A 67 15.88 -29.60 26.04
C GLU A 67 15.08 -29.96 24.78
N ILE A 68 13.83 -29.49 24.67
CA ILE A 68 12.94 -29.83 23.57
C ILE A 68 12.91 -28.67 22.55
N ALA A 69 13.53 -28.90 21.40
CA ALA A 69 13.37 -28.06 20.22
C ALA A 69 11.98 -28.29 19.60
N ARG A 70 11.12 -27.27 19.61
CA ARG A 70 9.76 -27.34 19.03
C ARG A 70 9.66 -26.43 17.83
N MET A 71 9.03 -26.94 16.76
CA MET A 71 8.67 -26.13 15.61
C MET A 71 7.46 -25.27 15.96
N GLU A 72 7.57 -23.97 15.69
CA GLU A 72 6.47 -23.03 15.78
C GLU A 72 6.21 -22.42 14.40
N CYS A 73 4.95 -22.33 14.01
CA CYS A 73 4.53 -21.75 12.75
C CYS A 73 3.59 -20.57 13.01
N PHE A 74 3.90 -19.44 12.39
CA PHE A 74 3.14 -18.20 12.55
C PHE A 74 2.38 -17.88 11.26
N PRO A 75 1.09 -17.55 11.33
CA PRO A 75 0.32 -17.18 10.16
C PRO A 75 0.77 -15.81 9.64
N ILE A 76 0.88 -15.70 8.33
CA ILE A 76 1.15 -14.48 7.57
C ILE A 76 -0.02 -14.32 6.60
N VAL A 77 -0.84 -13.31 6.84
CA VAL A 77 -1.93 -12.94 5.92
C VAL A 77 -1.35 -12.07 4.81
N ARG A 78 -1.62 -12.45 3.56
CA ARG A 78 -1.28 -11.65 2.38
C ARG A 78 -2.53 -11.32 1.59
N LEU A 79 -2.60 -10.08 1.13
CA LEU A 79 -3.71 -9.57 0.33
C LEU A 79 -3.25 -9.40 -1.12
N PHE A 80 -4.11 -9.82 -2.05
CA PHE A 80 -3.84 -9.74 -3.48
C PHE A 80 -5.05 -9.24 -4.23
N ARG A 81 -4.81 -8.40 -5.23
CA ARG A 81 -5.80 -8.05 -6.24
C ARG A 81 -5.63 -8.95 -7.46
N LYS A 82 -6.68 -9.70 -7.81
CA LYS A 82 -6.77 -10.49 -9.04
C LYS A 82 -7.44 -9.66 -10.12
N CYS A 83 -6.69 -9.33 -11.16
CA CYS A 83 -7.12 -8.46 -12.25
C CYS A 83 -7.26 -9.25 -13.55
N VAL A 84 -8.30 -8.95 -14.34
CA VAL A 84 -8.54 -9.58 -15.64
C VAL A 84 -8.66 -8.51 -16.72
N LYS A 85 -7.79 -8.56 -17.72
CA LYS A 85 -7.89 -7.67 -18.89
C LYS A 85 -7.68 -8.42 -20.20
N GLY A 86 -8.65 -8.34 -21.10
CA GLY A 86 -8.59 -8.95 -22.43
C GLY A 86 -8.32 -10.47 -22.37
N GLY A 87 -8.94 -11.15 -21.40
CA GLY A 87 -8.75 -12.59 -21.16
C GLY A 87 -7.44 -12.97 -20.46
N LYS A 88 -6.57 -12.01 -20.13
CA LYS A 88 -5.33 -12.24 -19.39
C LYS A 88 -5.53 -11.92 -17.91
N VAL A 89 -5.09 -12.84 -17.06
CA VAL A 89 -5.11 -12.69 -15.60
C VAL A 89 -3.74 -12.25 -15.11
N PHE A 90 -3.72 -11.30 -14.18
CA PHE A 90 -2.53 -10.99 -13.41
C PHE A 90 -2.90 -10.70 -11.95
N HIS A 91 -1.93 -10.87 -11.06
CA HIS A 91 -2.10 -10.65 -9.63
C HIS A 91 -1.17 -9.53 -9.19
N VAL A 92 -1.64 -8.73 -8.24
CA VAL A 92 -0.88 -7.65 -7.59
C VAL A 92 -0.94 -7.91 -6.09
N GLU A 93 0.20 -8.03 -5.43
CA GLU A 93 0.24 -8.09 -3.97
C GLU A 93 -0.03 -6.69 -3.40
N THR A 94 -1.05 -6.58 -2.56
CA THR A 94 -1.55 -5.33 -1.98
C THR A 94 -1.52 -5.35 -0.46
N THR A 95 -0.83 -6.31 0.16
CA THR A 95 -0.68 -6.43 1.62
C THR A 95 -0.24 -5.13 2.30
N ALA A 96 0.67 -4.36 1.69
CA ALA A 96 1.15 -3.10 2.25
C ALA A 96 0.20 -1.91 1.98
N TRP A 97 -0.82 -2.09 1.14
CA TRP A 97 -1.74 -1.04 0.72
C TRP A 97 -3.14 -1.20 1.33
N GLU A 98 -3.46 -2.40 1.81
CA GLU A 98 -4.79 -2.80 2.27
C GLU A 98 -4.71 -3.52 3.63
N GLY A 99 -5.85 -3.62 4.33
CA GLY A 99 -5.95 -4.26 5.64
C GLY A 99 -5.44 -3.42 6.81
N ASP A 100 -5.38 -4.03 7.98
CA ASP A 100 -5.06 -3.34 9.24
C ASP A 100 -3.60 -2.87 9.32
N LEU A 101 -2.72 -3.50 8.55
CA LEU A 101 -1.29 -3.20 8.44
C LEU A 101 -0.97 -2.31 7.24
N ALA A 102 -1.99 -1.73 6.58
CA ALA A 102 -1.79 -0.84 5.44
C ALA A 102 -0.87 0.33 5.80
N TRP A 103 0.10 0.61 4.92
CA TRP A 103 1.02 1.71 5.07
C TRP A 103 0.26 3.04 5.07
N LYS A 104 0.57 3.89 6.06
CA LYS A 104 0.05 5.25 6.14
C LYS A 104 1.21 6.22 5.88
N PRO A 105 1.05 7.21 4.99
CA PRO A 105 2.07 8.22 4.80
C PRO A 105 2.32 8.95 6.12
N PRO A 106 3.58 9.31 6.44
CA PRO A 106 3.86 10.16 7.59
C PRO A 106 3.10 11.48 7.42
N MET A 107 2.31 11.87 8.43
CA MET A 107 1.64 13.18 8.44
C MET A 107 2.71 14.27 8.36
N THR A 108 2.68 15.07 7.29
CA THR A 108 3.45 16.31 7.24
C THR A 108 2.76 17.32 8.14
N GLN A 109 3.28 17.53 9.35
CA GLN A 109 2.84 18.62 10.22
C GLN A 109 3.39 19.94 9.67
N ASN A 110 2.63 20.58 8.78
CA ASN A 110 2.78 21.99 8.44
C ASN A 110 1.38 22.61 8.38
N ASP A 111 0.86 23.04 9.53
CA ASP A 111 0.45 24.43 9.76
C ASP A 111 -0.12 24.57 11.19
N THR A 112 0.71 25.12 12.06
CA THR A 112 0.24 25.82 13.25
C THR A 112 -0.52 27.06 12.76
N THR A 113 -1.82 26.91 12.53
CA THR A 113 -2.72 28.05 12.51
C THR A 113 -2.77 28.57 13.94
N VAL A 114 -1.96 29.57 14.23
CA VAL A 114 -2.12 30.42 15.40
C VAL A 114 -3.46 31.11 15.22
N GLU A 115 -4.48 30.63 15.93
CA GLU A 115 -5.70 31.40 16.18
C GLU A 115 -5.31 32.62 17.04
N ASP A 116 -4.99 33.73 16.39
CA ASP A 116 -4.95 35.02 17.07
C ASP A 116 -6.38 35.51 17.22
N GLN A 117 -6.91 35.39 18.44
CA GLN A 117 -8.17 35.99 18.85
C GLN A 117 -7.99 37.49 18.98
N THR A 118 -8.65 38.29 18.14
CA THR A 118 -8.93 39.70 18.42
C THR A 118 -10.36 40.05 17.97
N PRO A 119 -11.18 40.73 18.80
CA PRO A 119 -12.64 40.75 18.65
C PRO A 119 -13.18 41.82 17.69
N GLU A 120 -14.40 41.58 17.20
CA GLU A 120 -15.22 42.43 16.32
C GLU A 120 -15.36 43.89 16.78
N GLN A 121 -15.47 44.83 15.82
CA GLN A 121 -16.67 45.67 15.62
C GLN A 121 -16.59 46.62 14.38
N PRO A 122 -17.73 47.19 13.91
CA PRO A 122 -18.07 47.31 12.49
C PRO A 122 -17.95 48.74 11.92
N SER A 123 -17.92 48.88 10.58
CA SER A 123 -18.71 49.91 9.87
C SER A 123 -18.53 49.90 8.34
N ALA A 124 -19.66 50.20 7.68
CA ALA A 124 -19.79 50.96 6.44
C ALA A 124 -19.21 50.39 5.12
N GLY A 125 -20.09 49.72 4.38
CA GLY A 125 -20.52 50.09 3.02
C GLY A 125 -19.48 50.15 1.91
N TYR A 126 -19.68 49.35 0.85
CA TYR A 126 -19.97 49.87 -0.50
C TYR A 126 -20.34 48.69 -1.43
N TRP A 127 -21.47 48.83 -2.13
CA TRP A 127 -21.80 48.08 -3.36
C TRP A 127 -20.66 48.27 -4.38
N SER A 128 -20.34 47.37 -5.32
CA SER A 128 -21.21 46.79 -6.34
C SER A 128 -20.47 45.73 -7.17
N SER A 129 -21.16 44.63 -7.45
CA SER A 129 -21.48 44.08 -8.79
C SER A 129 -20.45 44.01 -9.94
N PHE A 130 -20.64 42.93 -10.73
CA PHE A 130 -20.45 42.80 -12.19
C PHE A 130 -19.24 42.01 -12.76
N TRP A 131 -19.47 40.69 -12.94
CA TRP A 131 -19.39 39.88 -14.17
C TRP A 131 -18.11 39.81 -15.05
N SER A 132 -17.72 38.54 -15.28
CA SER A 132 -17.37 37.85 -16.55
C SER A 132 -16.23 38.33 -17.48
N LYS A 133 -15.33 37.35 -17.69
CA LYS A 133 -14.73 36.86 -18.95
C LYS A 133 -14.43 37.87 -20.08
N LYS A 134 -13.15 37.88 -20.49
CA LYS A 134 -12.75 37.29 -21.77
C LYS A 134 -11.31 36.80 -21.73
#